data_AF-A0A1B6KXE9-F1
#
_entry.id   AF-A0A1B6KXE9-F1
#
_cell.length_a   1.000
_cell.length_b   1.000
_cell.length_c   1.000
_cell.angle_alpha   90.00
_cell.angle_beta   90.00
_cell.angle_gamma   90.00
#
_symmetry.space_group_name_H-M   'P 1'
#
loop_
_entity.id
_entity.type
_entity.pdbx_description
1 polymer ?
#
loop_
_entity_poly.entity_id
_entity_poly.type
_entity_poly.pdbx_seq_one_letter_code
_entity_poly.pdbx_strand_id
1 'polypeptide(L)'
;MGEVVNLMAVDAQRCVDCAPHLHMAWTGVLTIIACMFFLWRIIGVATLAGMAVLIILTPVNVAISKKVRTLQLRQMKVKDERVKIVNEVLTGMKVLKLYAWEPSFRDYILAIREREMTLLKTAALWNASTSFFWLCSSFLVSFASFGVFVLLDERNVLTPEIAFVASALFNVMRFPIYYTPMMVQYIIQFLVALKRINKFMNADELDFSSVSHDTN
;
A
#
# COMPACT_ATOMS: atom_id res chain seq x y z
N MET A 1 -17.51 -26.12 7.88
CA MET A 1 -16.13 -26.14 8.43
C MET A 1 -15.24 -25.06 7.79
N GLY A 2 -14.91 -25.15 6.49
CA GLY A 2 -13.99 -24.19 5.85
C GLY A 2 -14.44 -22.72 5.88
N GLU A 3 -15.73 -22.45 5.72
CA GLU A 3 -16.28 -21.07 5.78
C GLU A 3 -16.19 -20.49 7.20
N VAL A 4 -16.47 -21.29 8.23
CA VAL A 4 -16.34 -20.90 9.64
C VAL A 4 -14.87 -20.63 10.01
N VAL A 5 -13.94 -21.48 9.54
CA VAL A 5 -12.51 -21.25 9.74
C VAL A 5 -12.05 -19.96 9.07
N ASN A 6 -12.56 -19.66 7.86
CA ASN A 6 -12.24 -18.41 7.17
C ASN A 6 -12.83 -17.18 7.88
N LEU A 7 -14.05 -17.28 8.41
CA LEU A 7 -14.66 -16.24 9.26
C LEU A 7 -13.80 -15.97 10.51
N MET A 8 -13.38 -17.02 11.20
CA MET A 8 -12.59 -16.93 12.43
C MET A 8 -11.16 -16.44 12.20
N ALA A 9 -10.47 -16.92 11.16
CA ALA A 9 -9.05 -16.64 10.96
C ALA A 9 -8.78 -15.40 10.09
N VAL A 10 -9.61 -15.15 9.06
CA VAL A 10 -9.37 -14.09 8.08
C VAL A 10 -10.26 -12.88 8.34
N ASP A 11 -11.55 -13.08 8.52
CA ASP A 11 -12.49 -11.96 8.65
C ASP A 11 -12.38 -11.26 10.01
N ALA A 12 -12.24 -12.03 11.09
CA ALA A 12 -11.95 -11.45 12.40
C ALA A 12 -10.62 -10.66 12.39
N GLN A 13 -9.57 -11.20 11.77
CA GLN A 13 -8.28 -10.51 11.65
C GLN A 13 -8.40 -9.19 10.87
N ARG A 14 -9.15 -9.17 9.75
CA ARG A 14 -9.41 -7.93 9.00
C ARG A 14 -10.13 -6.88 9.82
N CYS A 15 -11.02 -7.27 10.72
CA CYS A 15 -11.69 -6.34 11.63
C CYS A 15 -10.70 -5.71 12.62
N VAL A 16 -9.78 -6.50 13.18
CA VAL A 16 -8.72 -6.01 14.06
C VAL A 16 -7.75 -5.09 13.31
N ASP A 17 -7.29 -5.51 12.12
CA ASP A 17 -6.33 -4.77 11.32
C ASP A 17 -6.90 -3.41 10.84
N CYS A 18 -8.21 -3.32 10.61
CA CYS A 18 -8.84 -2.07 10.16
C CYS A 18 -9.00 -1.02 11.28
N ALA A 19 -9.02 -1.43 12.55
CA ALA A 19 -9.25 -0.52 13.68
C ALA A 19 -8.29 0.70 13.73
N PRO A 20 -6.95 0.54 13.62
CA PRO A 20 -6.04 1.68 13.59
C PRO A 20 -6.25 2.58 12.35
N HIS A 21 -6.67 2.01 11.22
CA HIS A 21 -6.88 2.73 9.97
C HIS A 21 -8.16 3.59 9.99
N LEU A 22 -9.19 3.14 10.71
CA LEU A 22 -10.41 3.92 10.96
C LEU A 22 -10.10 5.21 11.72
N HIS A 23 -9.29 5.14 12.79
CA HIS A 23 -8.86 6.33 13.52
C HIS A 23 -8.10 7.30 12.60
N MET A 24 -7.22 6.74 11.78
CA MET A 24 -6.47 7.54 10.83
C MET A 24 -7.39 8.19 9.78
N ALA A 25 -8.50 7.55 9.38
CA ALA A 25 -9.39 8.03 8.32
C ALA A 25 -10.03 9.37 8.64
N TRP A 26 -10.69 9.47 9.79
CA TRP A 26 -11.33 10.72 10.18
C TRP A 26 -10.32 11.79 10.57
N THR A 27 -9.23 11.43 11.26
CA THR A 27 -8.16 12.37 11.62
C THR A 27 -7.46 12.93 10.38
N GLY A 28 -7.17 12.09 9.38
CA GLY A 28 -6.54 12.50 8.12
C GLY A 28 -7.39 13.50 7.34
N VAL A 29 -8.71 13.29 7.26
CA VAL A 29 -9.64 14.26 6.65
C VAL A 29 -9.64 15.58 7.41
N LEU A 30 -9.71 15.55 8.75
CA LEU A 30 -9.63 16.76 9.57
C LEU A 30 -8.29 17.49 9.41
N THR A 31 -7.17 16.76 9.32
CA THR A 31 -5.84 17.35 9.09
C THR A 31 -5.80 18.07 7.75
N ILE A 32 -6.33 17.48 6.67
CA ILE A 32 -6.37 18.12 5.35
C ILE A 32 -7.20 19.41 5.42
N ILE A 33 -8.38 19.37 6.05
CA ILE A 33 -9.25 20.55 6.19
C ILE A 33 -8.55 21.66 6.99
N ALA A 34 -7.92 21.32 8.12
CA ALA A 34 -7.24 22.28 8.98
C ALA A 34 -6.03 22.92 8.27
N CYS A 35 -5.18 22.11 7.60
CA CYS A 35 -4.05 22.62 6.85
C CYS A 35 -4.49 23.49 5.67
N MET A 36 -5.55 23.10 4.96
CA MET A 36 -6.15 23.92 3.90
C MET A 36 -6.64 25.27 4.43
N PHE A 37 -7.32 25.28 5.57
CA PHE A 37 -7.78 26.52 6.21
C PHE A 37 -6.61 27.45 6.55
N PHE A 38 -5.55 26.94 7.20
CA PHE A 38 -4.39 27.75 7.53
C PHE A 38 -3.61 28.23 6.30
N LEU A 39 -3.39 27.35 5.31
CA LEU A 39 -2.74 27.74 4.06
C LEU A 39 -3.54 28.82 3.32
N TRP A 40 -4.87 28.70 3.27
CA TRP A 40 -5.72 29.71 2.65
C TRP A 40 -5.57 31.07 3.33
N ARG A 41 -5.37 31.11 4.66
CA ARG A 41 -5.13 32.38 5.36
C ARG A 41 -3.76 32.99 5.08
N ILE A 42 -2.76 32.18 4.74
CA ILE A 42 -1.38 32.63 4.55
C ILE A 42 -1.11 32.99 3.08
N ILE A 43 -1.47 32.11 2.15
CA ILE A 43 -1.16 32.24 0.71
C ILE A 43 -2.42 32.30 -0.18
N GLY A 44 -3.63 32.29 0.40
CA GLY A 44 -4.88 32.47 -0.34
C GLY A 44 -5.12 31.39 -1.39
N VAL A 45 -5.58 31.85 -2.56
CA VAL A 45 -5.93 31.01 -3.73
C VAL A 45 -4.73 30.20 -4.24
N ALA A 46 -3.50 30.65 -4.00
CA ALA A 46 -2.29 29.93 -4.39
C ALA A 46 -2.18 28.54 -3.74
N THR A 47 -2.87 28.29 -2.62
CA THR A 47 -3.01 26.97 -2.00
C THR A 47 -3.54 25.93 -2.99
N LEU A 48 -4.45 26.31 -3.88
CA LEU A 48 -5.07 25.40 -4.85
C LEU A 48 -4.06 24.87 -5.87
N ALA A 49 -3.05 25.67 -6.23
CA ALA A 49 -2.00 25.23 -7.15
C ALA A 49 -1.16 24.10 -6.53
N GLY A 50 -0.75 24.25 -5.27
CA GLY A 50 -0.05 23.19 -4.52
C GLY A 50 -0.89 21.92 -4.37
N MET A 51 -2.17 22.08 -4.04
CA MET A 51 -3.13 20.97 -3.97
C MET A 51 -3.30 20.25 -5.31
N ALA A 52 -3.41 20.99 -6.42
CA ALA A 52 -3.52 20.39 -7.75
C ALA A 52 -2.30 19.52 -8.07
N VAL A 53 -1.09 19.98 -7.74
CA VAL A 53 0.14 19.20 -7.90
C VAL A 53 0.10 17.91 -7.06
N LEU A 54 -0.33 17.98 -5.79
CA LEU A 54 -0.47 16.79 -4.94
C LEU A 54 -1.48 15.78 -5.50
N ILE A 55 -2.64 16.26 -5.95
CA ILE A 55 -3.69 15.43 -6.55
C ILE A 55 -3.22 14.78 -7.85
N ILE A 56 -2.48 15.50 -8.71
CA ILE A 56 -1.95 14.98 -9.98
C ILE A 56 -0.81 13.97 -9.76
N LEU A 57 0.04 14.17 -8.76
CA LEU A 57 1.14 13.24 -8.47
C LEU A 57 0.68 11.95 -7.78
N THR A 58 -0.45 11.98 -7.08
CA THR A 58 -1.04 10.79 -6.44
C THR A 58 -1.31 9.63 -7.41
N PRO A 59 -2.03 9.78 -8.54
CA PRO A 59 -2.26 8.70 -9.49
C PRO A 59 -0.98 8.20 -10.16
N VAL A 60 0.02 9.07 -10.37
CA VAL A 60 1.34 8.66 -10.88
C VAL A 60 1.99 7.66 -9.91
N ASN A 61 1.99 7.99 -8.61
CA ASN A 61 2.48 7.07 -7.58
C ASN A 61 1.68 5.76 -7.56
N VAL A 62 0.35 5.81 -7.61
CA VAL A 62 -0.51 4.61 -7.64
C VAL A 62 -0.18 3.71 -8.85
N ALA A 63 0.03 4.29 -10.03
CA ALA A 63 0.39 3.54 -11.24
C ALA A 63 1.75 2.84 -11.09
N ILE A 64 2.75 3.54 -10.53
CA ILE A 64 4.07 2.95 -10.25
C ILE A 64 3.95 1.84 -9.21
N SER A 65 3.23 2.06 -8.10
CA SER A 65 3.01 1.04 -7.07
C SER A 65 2.35 -0.22 -7.62
N LYS A 66 1.36 -0.08 -8.54
CA LYS A 66 0.76 -1.23 -9.24
C LYS A 66 1.78 -2.01 -10.07
N LYS A 67 2.70 -1.30 -10.74
CA LYS A 67 3.77 -1.94 -11.52
C LYS A 67 4.77 -2.67 -10.62
N VAL A 68 5.20 -2.04 -9.53
CA VAL A 68 6.07 -2.66 -8.50
C VAL A 68 5.42 -3.93 -7.95
N ARG A 69 4.13 -3.86 -7.57
CA ARG A 69 3.38 -5.03 -7.09
C ARG A 69 3.34 -6.17 -8.10
N THR A 70 3.13 -5.85 -9.38
CA THR A 70 3.13 -6.86 -10.46
C THR A 70 4.50 -7.54 -10.59
N LEU A 71 5.59 -6.78 -10.49
CA LEU A 71 6.95 -7.32 -10.52
C LEU A 71 7.24 -8.18 -9.29
N GLN A 72 6.81 -7.75 -8.09
CA GLN A 72 6.93 -8.54 -6.87
C GLN A 72 6.20 -9.87 -6.98
N LEU A 73 4.96 -9.89 -7.50
CA LEU A 73 4.22 -11.14 -7.70
C LEU A 73 4.92 -12.09 -8.68
N ARG A 74 5.51 -11.57 -9.76
CA ARG A 74 6.32 -12.38 -10.70
C ARG A 74 7.58 -12.91 -10.03
N GLN A 75 8.25 -12.07 -9.24
CA GLN A 75 9.46 -12.43 -8.51
C GLN A 75 9.18 -13.53 -7.48
N MET A 76 8.06 -13.47 -6.77
CA MET A 76 7.64 -14.53 -5.85
C MET A 76 7.50 -15.88 -6.54
N LYS A 77 6.89 -15.93 -7.74
CA LYS A 77 6.77 -17.19 -8.50
C LYS A 77 8.13 -17.80 -8.86
N VAL A 78 9.08 -16.99 -9.32
CA VAL A 78 10.44 -17.46 -9.65
C VAL A 78 11.21 -17.86 -8.39
N LYS A 79 11.01 -17.13 -7.29
CA LYS A 79 11.58 -17.48 -5.99
C LYS A 79 11.06 -18.83 -5.49
N ASP A 80 9.76 -19.10 -5.64
CA ASP A 80 9.15 -20.37 -5.24
C ASP A 80 9.68 -21.53 -6.10
N GLU A 81 9.84 -21.33 -7.42
CA GLU A 81 10.50 -22.28 -8.33
C GLU A 81 11.93 -22.60 -7.84
N ARG A 82 12.73 -21.57 -7.54
CA ARG A 82 14.10 -21.73 -7.02
C ARG A 82 14.12 -22.51 -5.71
N VAL A 83 13.27 -22.15 -4.75
CA VAL A 83 13.23 -22.80 -3.43
C VAL A 83 12.81 -24.27 -3.56
N LYS A 84 11.86 -24.57 -4.44
CA LYS A 84 11.45 -25.95 -4.73
C LYS A 84 12.62 -26.79 -5.24
N ILE A 85 13.32 -26.33 -6.27
CA ILE A 85 14.47 -27.06 -6.84
C ILE A 85 15.59 -27.23 -5.82
N VAL A 86 15.88 -26.19 -5.02
CA VAL A 86 16.88 -26.29 -3.95
C VAL A 86 16.51 -27.38 -2.94
N ASN A 87 15.23 -27.48 -2.55
CA ASN A 87 14.77 -28.54 -1.65
C ASN A 87 14.88 -29.94 -2.27
N GLU A 88 14.57 -30.09 -3.56
CA GLU A 88 14.74 -31.35 -4.29
C GLU A 88 16.21 -31.78 -4.35
N VAL A 89 17.12 -30.84 -4.64
CA VAL A 89 18.57 -31.07 -4.66
C VAL A 89 19.10 -31.48 -3.29
N LEU A 90 18.68 -30.81 -2.22
CA LEU A 90 19.09 -31.15 -0.85
C LEU A 90 18.61 -32.54 -0.44
N THR A 91 17.37 -32.89 -0.80
CA THR A 91 16.79 -34.22 -0.52
C THR A 91 17.52 -35.31 -1.32
N GLY A 92 17.92 -35.02 -2.56
CA GLY A 92 18.62 -35.94 -3.47
C GLY A 92 20.15 -35.90 -3.44
N MET A 93 20.76 -35.17 -2.48
CA MET A 93 22.18 -34.79 -2.55
C MET A 93 23.15 -35.96 -2.73
N LYS A 94 22.88 -37.11 -2.07
CA LYS A 94 23.73 -38.31 -2.17
C LYS A 94 23.81 -38.85 -3.60
N VAL A 95 22.68 -38.85 -4.32
CA VAL A 95 22.62 -39.30 -5.72
C VAL A 95 23.40 -38.35 -6.61
N LEU A 96 23.21 -37.04 -6.45
CA LEU A 96 23.93 -36.04 -7.23
C LEU A 96 25.45 -36.18 -7.08
N LYS A 97 25.94 -36.42 -5.85
CA LYS A 97 27.37 -36.67 -5.58
C LYS A 97 27.91 -37.93 -6.26
N LEU A 98 27.13 -39.01 -6.24
CA LEU A 98 27.54 -40.29 -6.86
C LEU A 98 27.74 -40.17 -8.37
N TYR A 99 26.97 -39.30 -9.03
CA TYR A 99 27.05 -39.06 -10.47
C TYR A 99 27.83 -37.79 -10.86
N ALA A 100 28.41 -37.06 -9.89
CA ALA A 100 29.08 -35.79 -10.09
C ALA A 100 28.22 -34.72 -10.82
N TRP A 101 26.90 -34.74 -10.59
CA TRP A 101 25.92 -33.83 -11.24
C TRP A 101 25.78 -32.47 -10.55
N GLU A 102 26.51 -32.21 -9.47
CA GLU A 102 26.42 -30.95 -8.72
C GLU A 102 26.65 -29.71 -9.59
N PRO A 103 27.65 -29.66 -10.52
CA PRO A 103 27.85 -28.50 -11.36
C PRO A 103 26.65 -28.19 -12.26
N SER A 104 26.05 -29.22 -12.88
CA SER A 104 24.90 -29.05 -13.76
C SER A 104 23.67 -28.54 -13.02
N PHE A 105 23.38 -29.07 -11.82
CA PHE A 105 22.28 -28.57 -10.98
C PHE A 105 22.55 -27.17 -10.43
N ARG A 106 23.82 -26.86 -10.11
CA ARG A 106 24.22 -25.50 -9.72
C ARG A 106 23.92 -24.51 -10.85
N ASP A 107 24.33 -24.80 -12.07
CA ASP A 107 24.13 -23.90 -13.21
C ASP A 107 22.64 -23.73 -13.53
N TYR A 108 21.86 -24.81 -13.40
CA TYR A 108 20.40 -24.74 -13.50
C TYR A 108 19.77 -23.80 -12.45
N ILE A 109 20.17 -23.92 -11.17
CA ILE A 109 19.70 -23.02 -10.10
C ILE A 109 20.15 -21.57 -10.36
N LEU A 110 21.37 -21.36 -10.86
CA LEU A 110 21.88 -20.03 -11.19
C LEU A 110 21.10 -19.38 -12.34
N ALA A 111 20.67 -20.15 -13.35
CA ALA A 111 19.80 -19.64 -14.42
C ALA A 111 18.43 -19.17 -13.88
N ILE A 112 17.85 -19.89 -12.91
CA ILE A 112 16.63 -19.43 -12.21
C ILE A 112 16.93 -18.14 -11.41
N ARG A 113 18.06 -18.11 -10.71
CA ARG A 113 18.49 -16.95 -9.91
C ARG A 113 18.70 -15.71 -10.78
N GLU A 114 19.22 -15.84 -11.99
CA GLU A 114 19.39 -14.74 -12.92
C GLU A 114 18.04 -14.12 -13.30
N ARG A 115 17.05 -14.95 -13.65
CA ARG A 115 15.65 -14.50 -13.89
C ARG A 115 15.07 -13.76 -12.67
N GLU A 116 15.30 -14.28 -11.47
CA GLU A 116 14.87 -13.63 -10.21
C GLU A 116 15.54 -12.26 -10.05
N MET A 117 16.85 -12.17 -10.32
CA MET A 117 17.63 -10.94 -10.22
C MET A 117 17.20 -9.87 -11.22
N THR A 118 16.85 -10.23 -12.45
CA THR A 118 16.32 -9.27 -13.43
C THR A 118 15.01 -8.64 -12.94
N LEU A 119 14.12 -9.44 -12.35
CA LEU A 119 12.87 -8.93 -11.77
C LEU A 119 13.13 -8.03 -10.57
N LEU A 120 14.05 -8.43 -9.67
CA LEU A 120 14.46 -7.62 -8.52
C LEU A 120 15.06 -6.28 -8.96
N LYS A 121 15.97 -6.28 -9.96
CA LYS A 121 16.58 -5.06 -10.50
C LYS A 121 15.53 -4.14 -11.11
N THR A 122 14.59 -4.69 -11.87
CA THR A 122 13.50 -3.91 -12.46
C THR A 122 12.61 -3.30 -11.38
N ALA A 123 12.25 -4.09 -10.35
CA ALA A 123 11.45 -3.59 -9.22
C ALA A 123 12.20 -2.53 -8.41
N ALA A 124 13.51 -2.68 -8.22
CA ALA A 124 14.35 -1.67 -7.55
C ALA A 124 14.37 -0.35 -8.34
N LEU A 125 14.46 -0.41 -9.67
CA LEU A 125 14.40 0.79 -10.51
C LEU A 125 13.06 1.52 -10.36
N TRP A 126 11.93 0.80 -10.38
CA TRP A 126 10.61 1.41 -10.14
C TRP A 126 10.45 2.00 -8.74
N ASN A 127 11.01 1.35 -7.71
CA ASN A 127 11.03 1.90 -6.36
C ASN A 127 11.88 3.17 -6.29
N ALA A 128 13.05 3.19 -6.94
CA ALA A 128 13.88 4.38 -7.04
C ALA A 128 13.15 5.53 -7.74
N SER A 129 12.40 5.25 -8.81
CA SER A 129 11.53 6.25 -9.46
C SER A 129 10.47 6.78 -8.50
N THR A 130 9.86 5.93 -7.67
CA THR A 130 8.88 6.36 -6.66
C THR A 130 9.52 7.33 -5.65
N SER A 131 10.70 7.00 -5.13
CA SER A 131 11.44 7.88 -4.22
C SER A 131 11.83 9.20 -4.87
N PHE A 132 12.21 9.18 -6.15
CA PHE A 132 12.50 10.38 -6.93
C PHE A 132 11.26 11.28 -7.08
N PHE A 133 10.11 10.71 -7.47
CA PHE A 133 8.85 11.48 -7.53
C PHE A 133 8.42 12.03 -6.17
N TRP A 134 8.68 11.30 -5.09
CA TRP A 134 8.42 11.78 -3.73
C TRP A 134 9.25 13.03 -3.38
N LEU A 135 10.54 13.01 -3.71
CA LEU A 135 11.44 14.14 -3.52
C LEU A 135 11.03 15.34 -4.40
N CYS A 136 10.79 15.09 -5.69
CA CYS A 136 10.37 16.12 -6.64
C CYS A 136 8.99 16.70 -6.30
N SER A 137 8.07 15.91 -5.75
CA SER A 137 6.76 16.39 -5.31
C SER A 137 6.90 17.57 -4.36
N SER A 138 7.89 17.52 -3.45
CA SER A 138 8.09 18.60 -2.51
C SER A 138 8.45 19.91 -3.17
N PHE A 139 9.39 19.83 -4.10
CA PHE A 139 9.83 20.97 -4.87
C PHE A 139 8.70 21.51 -5.76
N LEU A 140 7.98 20.64 -6.48
CA LEU A 140 6.92 21.03 -7.40
C LEU A 140 5.74 21.71 -6.68
N VAL A 141 5.37 21.23 -5.50
CA VAL A 141 4.29 21.84 -4.70
C VAL A 141 4.67 23.24 -4.25
N SER A 142 5.87 23.43 -3.70
CA SER A 142 6.36 24.75 -3.29
C SER A 142 6.53 25.67 -4.49
N PHE A 143 7.10 25.19 -5.60
CA PHE A 143 7.28 25.95 -6.83
C PHE A 143 5.94 26.43 -7.40
N ALA A 144 4.95 25.54 -7.53
CA ALA A 144 3.64 25.91 -8.05
C ALA A 144 2.90 26.88 -7.11
N SER A 145 2.90 26.61 -5.80
CA SER A 145 2.19 27.45 -4.83
C SER A 145 2.81 28.84 -4.72
N PHE A 146 4.13 28.92 -4.52
CA PHE A 146 4.80 30.21 -4.39
C PHE A 146 4.88 30.96 -5.71
N GLY A 147 5.04 30.25 -6.83
CA GLY A 147 4.96 30.84 -8.16
C GLY A 147 3.60 31.52 -8.39
N VAL A 148 2.50 30.83 -8.10
CA VAL A 148 1.16 31.42 -8.22
C VAL A 148 0.94 32.55 -7.20
N PHE A 149 1.46 32.42 -5.98
CA PHE A 149 1.34 33.47 -4.95
C PHE A 149 1.98 34.78 -5.40
N VAL A 150 3.20 34.74 -5.95
CA VAL A 150 3.92 35.93 -6.43
C VAL A 150 3.32 36.48 -7.72
N LEU A 151 2.81 35.61 -8.61
CA LEU A 151 2.22 36.04 -9.89
C LEU A 151 0.79 36.60 -9.78
N LEU A 152 0.07 36.30 -8.69
CA LEU A 152 -1.33 36.71 -8.51
C LEU A 152 -1.48 38.22 -8.24
N ASP A 153 -0.59 38.80 -7.44
CA ASP A 153 -0.61 40.22 -7.08
C ASP A 153 0.83 40.69 -6.82
N GLU A 154 1.20 41.85 -7.37
CA GLU A 154 2.51 42.47 -7.16
C GLU A 154 2.76 42.83 -5.68
N ARG A 155 1.70 42.93 -4.87
CA ARG A 155 1.77 43.20 -3.43
C ARG A 155 2.11 41.96 -2.60
N ASN A 156 2.04 40.76 -3.19
CA ASN A 156 2.33 39.52 -2.48
C ASN A 156 3.84 39.33 -2.33
N VAL A 157 4.37 39.74 -1.17
CA VAL A 157 5.78 39.52 -0.83
C VAL A 157 5.94 38.16 -0.17
N LEU A 158 6.69 37.27 -0.82
CA LEU A 158 7.04 35.96 -0.25
C LEU A 158 8.10 36.14 0.84
N THR A 159 7.66 36.27 2.08
CA THR A 159 8.56 36.31 3.25
C THR A 159 9.03 34.90 3.64
N PRO A 160 10.18 34.76 4.31
CA PRO A 160 10.65 33.48 4.81
C PRO A 160 9.63 32.80 5.74
N GLU A 161 8.95 33.57 6.59
CA GLU A 161 7.90 33.08 7.48
C GLU A 161 6.77 32.40 6.69
N ILE A 162 6.24 33.07 5.66
CA ILE A 162 5.20 32.51 4.78
C ILE A 162 5.71 31.23 4.10
N ALA A 163 6.92 31.26 3.54
CA ALA A 163 7.47 30.13 2.80
C ALA A 163 7.70 28.89 3.68
N PHE A 164 8.26 29.07 4.88
CA PHE A 164 8.54 27.95 5.79
C PHE A 164 7.25 27.40 6.41
N VAL A 165 6.32 28.25 6.85
CA VAL A 165 5.04 27.80 7.44
C VAL A 165 4.20 27.08 6.38
N ALA A 166 4.10 27.62 5.16
CA ALA A 166 3.38 26.96 4.09
C ALA A 166 4.00 25.62 3.69
N SER A 167 5.33 25.55 3.57
CA SER A 167 6.03 24.30 3.26
C SER A 167 5.82 23.23 4.34
N ALA A 168 5.80 23.62 5.62
CA ALA A 168 5.50 22.73 6.73
C ALA A 168 4.07 22.18 6.64
N LEU A 169 3.08 23.05 6.40
CA LEU A 169 1.67 22.65 6.25
C LEU A 169 1.47 21.71 5.05
N PHE A 170 2.09 21.99 3.90
CA PHE A 170 2.07 21.07 2.76
C PHE A 170 2.69 19.71 3.10
N ASN A 171 3.78 19.66 3.86
CA ASN A 171 4.42 18.41 4.25
C ASN A 171 3.50 17.57 5.16
N VAL A 172 2.83 18.20 6.13
CA VAL A 172 1.85 17.53 7.01
C VAL A 172 0.69 16.93 6.20
N MET A 173 0.19 17.62 5.18
CA MET A 173 -0.91 17.11 4.33
C MET A 173 -0.52 15.94 3.43
N ARG A 174 0.77 15.74 3.11
CA ARG A 174 1.18 14.68 2.18
C ARG A 174 0.84 13.29 2.67
N PHE A 175 1.08 13.04 3.95
CA PHE A 175 0.85 11.72 4.54
C PHE A 175 -0.62 11.28 4.42
N PRO A 176 -1.63 12.05 4.89
CA PRO A 176 -3.02 11.66 4.74
C PRO A 176 -3.46 11.56 3.26
N ILE A 177 -2.98 12.44 2.37
CA ILE A 177 -3.30 12.37 0.93
C ILE A 177 -2.76 11.07 0.30
N TYR A 178 -1.49 10.75 0.55
CA TYR A 178 -0.87 9.54 0.02
C TYR A 178 -1.46 8.26 0.62
N TYR A 179 -1.85 8.30 1.88
CA TYR A 179 -2.41 7.16 2.59
C TYR A 179 -3.89 6.89 2.26
N THR A 180 -4.62 7.90 1.75
CA THR A 180 -6.07 7.82 1.44
C THR A 180 -6.46 6.58 0.63
N PRO A 181 -5.78 6.21 -0.48
CA PRO A 181 -6.15 5.02 -1.25
C PRO A 181 -6.07 3.72 -0.42
N MET A 182 -5.06 3.62 0.46
CA MET A 182 -4.87 2.47 1.35
C MET A 182 -5.98 2.40 2.40
N MET A 183 -6.40 3.55 2.95
CA MET A 183 -7.52 3.62 3.90
C MET A 183 -8.83 3.14 3.28
N VAL A 184 -9.13 3.60 2.07
CA VAL A 184 -10.32 3.16 1.33
C VAL A 184 -10.30 1.64 1.15
N GLN A 185 -9.13 1.08 0.82
CA GLN A 185 -8.97 -0.37 0.69
C GLN A 185 -9.24 -1.12 2.01
N TYR A 186 -8.76 -0.62 3.16
CA TYR A 186 -9.04 -1.23 4.47
C TYR A 186 -10.51 -1.14 4.85
N ILE A 187 -11.13 0.03 4.65
CA ILE A 187 -12.56 0.21 4.92
C ILE A 187 -13.40 -0.76 4.08
N ILE A 188 -13.10 -0.91 2.78
CA ILE A 188 -13.80 -1.87 1.93
C ILE A 188 -13.64 -3.31 2.46
N GLN A 189 -12.42 -3.71 2.83
CA GLN A 189 -12.16 -5.05 3.37
C GLN A 189 -12.92 -5.29 4.69
N PHE A 190 -12.95 -4.28 5.56
CA PHE A 190 -13.69 -4.30 6.81
C PHE A 190 -15.20 -4.45 6.58
N LEU A 191 -15.80 -3.64 5.72
CA LEU A 191 -17.24 -3.71 5.43
C LEU A 191 -17.64 -5.08 4.86
N VAL A 192 -16.79 -5.65 4.00
CA VAL A 192 -17.01 -6.97 3.40
C VAL A 192 -16.87 -8.10 4.45
N ALA A 193 -15.89 -8.01 5.36
CA ALA A 193 -15.74 -8.94 6.47
C ALA A 193 -16.92 -8.85 7.46
N LEU A 194 -17.29 -7.62 7.86
CA LEU A 194 -18.41 -7.34 8.75
C LEU A 194 -19.72 -7.89 8.20
N LYS A 195 -19.98 -7.73 6.89
CA LYS A 195 -21.17 -8.30 6.23
C LYS A 195 -21.22 -9.83 6.35
N ARG A 196 -20.09 -10.52 6.20
CA ARG A 196 -20.02 -11.99 6.33
C ARG A 196 -20.21 -12.45 7.76
N ILE A 197 -19.55 -11.80 8.71
CA ILE A 197 -19.70 -12.08 10.15
C ILE A 197 -21.16 -11.84 10.56
N ASN A 198 -21.75 -10.71 10.18
CA ASN A 198 -23.15 -10.41 10.49
C ASN A 198 -24.11 -11.43 9.87
N LYS A 199 -23.86 -11.92 8.65
CA LYS A 199 -24.67 -12.98 8.04
C LYS A 199 -24.58 -14.29 8.84
N PHE A 200 -23.39 -14.67 9.30
CA PHE A 200 -23.18 -15.89 10.09
C PHE A 200 -23.85 -15.79 11.47
N MET A 201 -23.70 -14.65 12.15
CA MET A 201 -24.28 -14.42 13.48
C MET A 201 -25.81 -14.36 13.49
N ASN A 202 -26.44 -14.10 12.33
CA ASN A 202 -27.90 -14.09 12.16
C ASN A 202 -28.41 -15.32 11.38
N ALA A 203 -27.61 -16.37 11.25
CA ALA A 203 -28.09 -17.62 10.66
C ALA A 203 -29.08 -18.30 11.61
N ASP A 204 -30.08 -19.00 11.06
CA ASP A 204 -31.06 -19.74 11.86
C ASP A 204 -30.35 -20.76 12.77
N GLU A 205 -30.65 -20.70 14.06
CA GLU A 205 -30.16 -21.69 15.02
C GLU A 205 -30.99 -22.98 14.95
N LEU A 206 -30.43 -24.09 15.43
CA LEU A 206 -31.15 -25.34 15.55
C LEU A 206 -32.33 -25.15 16.51
N ASP A 207 -33.53 -25.41 16.01
CA ASP A 207 -34.71 -25.53 16.86
C ASP A 207 -34.62 -26.83 17.66
N PHE A 208 -34.25 -26.69 18.94
CA PHE A 208 -34.13 -27.81 19.87
C PHE A 208 -35.44 -28.56 20.10
N SER A 209 -36.60 -27.99 19.74
CA SER A 209 -37.90 -28.67 19.84
C SER A 209 -38.16 -29.68 18.71
N SER A 210 -37.38 -29.59 17.62
CA SER A 210 -37.46 -30.48 16.46
C SER A 210 -36.51 -31.69 16.55
N VAL A 211 -35.73 -31.80 17.64
CA VAL A 211 -34.73 -32.85 17.84
C VAL A 211 -35.36 -34.03 18.58
N SER A 212 -35.65 -35.13 17.86
CA SER A 212 -36.06 -36.38 18.50
C SER A 212 -34.86 -37.04 19.18
N HIS A 213 -34.87 -37.09 20.50
CA HIS A 213 -33.98 -37.98 21.24
C HIS A 213 -34.53 -39.40 21.16
N ASP A 214 -33.85 -40.30 20.45
CA ASP A 214 -34.10 -41.73 20.57
C ASP A 214 -33.82 -42.13 22.02
N THR A 215 -34.90 -42.43 22.74
CA THR A 215 -34.84 -43.03 24.07
C THR A 215 -34.85 -44.54 23.86
N ASN A 216 -33.69 -45.16 24.08
CA ASN A 216 -33.54 -46.62 24.15
C ASN A 216 -34.49 -47.23 25.17
#